data_AF-A0A060XUK6-F1
#
_entry.id   AF-A0A060XUK6-F1
#
_cell.length_a   1.000
_cell.length_b   1.000
_cell.length_c   1.000
_cell.angle_alpha   90.00
_cell.angle_beta   90.00
_cell.angle_gamma   90.00
#
_symmetry.space_group_name_H-M   'P 1'
#
loop_
_entity.id
_entity.type
_entity.pdbx_description
1 polymer ?
#
loop_
_entity_poly.entity_id
_entity_poly.type
_entity_poly.pdbx_seq_one_letter_code
_entity_poly.pdbx_strand_id
1 'polypeptide(L)'
;MSNTPLLLAVEVQELSGTLAVNIPPPPTDRVWYSFCVPPKLDLHVRPKLGEREVTFCHVTEWIEKRLQDEFQNVFVLPNMDDIYLSLMHSGMDGPPAA
;
A
#
# COMPACT_ATOMS: atom_id res chain seq x y z
N MET A 1 -31.16 -6.08 13.90
CA MET A 1 -29.79 -5.97 13.37
C MET A 1 -29.75 -4.82 12.38
N SER A 2 -29.08 -3.70 12.68
CA SER A 2 -28.98 -2.57 11.74
C SER A 2 -27.86 -2.82 10.73
N ASN A 3 -28.18 -2.83 9.44
CA ASN A 3 -27.23 -3.05 8.34
C ASN A 3 -26.53 -1.75 7.89
N THR A 4 -26.08 -0.93 8.83
CA THR A 4 -25.42 0.34 8.51
C THR A 4 -23.96 0.05 8.13
N PRO A 5 -23.49 0.46 6.94
CA PRO A 5 -22.12 0.21 6.51
C PRO A 5 -21.13 0.94 7.41
N LEU A 6 -20.14 0.21 7.92
CA LEU A 6 -19.05 0.78 8.72
C LEU A 6 -18.00 1.36 7.77
N LEU A 7 -17.92 2.68 7.71
CA LEU A 7 -16.86 3.38 6.99
C LEU A 7 -15.67 3.59 7.93
N LEU A 8 -14.46 3.38 7.43
CA LEU A 8 -13.22 3.57 8.17
C LEU A 8 -12.29 4.48 7.38
N ALA A 9 -11.62 5.38 8.07
CA ALA A 9 -10.47 6.10 7.55
C ALA A 9 -9.21 5.46 8.10
N VAL A 10 -8.30 5.10 7.22
CA VAL A 10 -6.96 4.63 7.55
C VAL A 10 -6.00 5.79 7.31
N GLU A 11 -5.22 6.14 8.32
CA GLU A 11 -4.21 7.18 8.27
C GLU A 11 -2.84 6.54 8.54
N VAL A 12 -1.87 6.77 7.65
CA VAL A 12 -0.48 6.37 7.86
C VAL A 12 0.25 7.58 8.42
N GLN A 13 0.63 7.53 9.69
CA GLN A 13 1.37 8.63 10.34
C GLN A 13 2.86 8.55 10.04
N GLU A 14 3.40 7.34 9.98
CA GLU A 14 4.80 7.12 9.67
C GLU A 14 4.97 5.84 8.86
N LEU A 15 5.83 5.92 7.86
CA LEU A 15 6.34 4.76 7.15
C LEU A 15 7.83 4.99 6.88
N SER A 16 8.69 4.24 7.57
CA SER A 16 10.13 4.37 7.43
C SER A 16 10.83 3.01 7.43
N GLY A 17 11.80 2.85 6.52
CA GLY A 17 12.53 1.60 6.35
C GLY A 17 13.39 1.61 5.08
N THR A 18 14.20 0.57 4.92
CA THR A 18 15.06 0.40 3.74
C THR A 18 14.30 -0.30 2.63
N LEU A 19 14.22 0.34 1.46
CA LEU A 19 13.63 -0.22 0.25
C LEU A 19 14.70 -0.91 -0.61
N ALA A 20 14.42 -2.13 -1.05
CA ALA A 20 15.05 -2.78 -2.17
C ALA A 20 14.28 -2.44 -3.44
N VAL A 21 14.99 -2.02 -4.48
CA VAL A 21 14.43 -1.70 -5.80
C VAL A 21 15.15 -2.55 -6.83
N ASN A 22 14.40 -3.29 -7.63
CA ASN A 22 14.90 -4.15 -8.69
C ASN A 22 14.27 -3.77 -10.03
N ILE A 23 15.09 -3.58 -11.05
CA ILE A 23 14.66 -3.31 -12.42
C ILE A 23 14.94 -4.58 -13.22
N PRO A 24 13.93 -5.27 -13.77
CA PRO A 24 14.15 -6.43 -14.64
C PRO A 24 15.03 -6.10 -15.86
N PRO A 25 15.62 -7.10 -16.53
CA PRO A 25 16.44 -6.86 -17.72
C PRO A 25 15.67 -6.07 -18.80
N PRO A 26 16.32 -5.14 -19.52
CA PRO A 26 15.70 -4.43 -20.64
C PRO A 26 15.21 -5.39 -21.74
N PRO A 27 14.16 -5.05 -22.52
CA PRO A 27 13.31 -3.86 -22.38
C PRO A 27 12.25 -4.05 -21.30
N THR A 28 12.20 -3.14 -20.31
CA THR A 28 11.13 -3.12 -19.31
C THR A 28 10.83 -1.70 -18.88
N ASP A 29 9.56 -1.44 -18.66
CA ASP A 29 9.03 -0.25 -18.00
C ASP A 29 8.63 -0.55 -16.55
N ARG A 30 9.05 -1.68 -16.00
CA ARG A 30 8.63 -2.17 -14.68
C ARG A 30 9.72 -2.01 -13.65
N VAL A 31 9.31 -1.70 -12.43
CA VAL A 31 10.18 -1.67 -11.25
C VAL A 31 9.52 -2.50 -10.16
N TRP A 32 10.30 -3.43 -9.61
CA TRP A 32 9.90 -4.19 -8.43
C TRP A 32 10.46 -3.49 -7.21
N TYR A 33 9.64 -3.28 -6.19
CA TYR A 33 10.10 -2.69 -4.94
C TYR A 33 9.54 -3.42 -3.72
N SER A 34 10.29 -3.41 -2.63
CA SER A 34 9.91 -4.02 -1.36
C SER A 34 10.77 -3.50 -0.23
N PHE A 35 10.28 -3.55 1.00
CA PHE A 35 11.10 -3.32 2.17
C PHE A 35 11.99 -4.54 2.45
N CYS A 36 13.28 -4.30 2.73
CA CYS A 36 14.24 -5.36 3.02
C CYS A 36 13.88 -6.17 4.28
N VAL A 37 13.26 -5.50 5.24
CA VAL A 37 12.77 -6.02 6.53
C VAL A 37 11.46 -5.32 6.87
N PRO A 38 10.62 -5.84 7.79
CA PRO A 38 9.42 -5.13 8.22
C PRO A 38 9.74 -3.67 8.59
N PRO A 39 9.15 -2.68 7.91
CA PRO A 39 9.44 -1.27 8.20
C PRO A 39 8.75 -0.83 9.48
N LYS A 40 9.14 0.34 9.97
CA LYS A 40 8.34 1.06 10.95
C LYS A 40 7.10 1.59 10.23
N LEU A 41 5.94 1.03 10.57
CA LEU A 41 4.63 1.40 10.07
C LEU A 41 3.76 1.83 11.24
N ASP A 42 3.39 3.12 11.25
CA ASP A 42 2.43 3.68 12.20
C ASP A 42 1.13 3.99 11.47
N LEU A 43 0.09 3.19 11.76
CA LEU A 43 -1.18 3.17 11.04
C LEU A 43 -2.32 3.31 12.04
N HIS A 44 -3.19 4.29 11.83
CA HIS A 44 -4.37 4.50 12.67
C HIS A 44 -5.66 4.29 11.89
N VAL A 45 -6.57 3.50 12.45
CA VAL A 45 -7.90 3.25 11.89
C VAL A 45 -8.95 4.04 12.68
N ARG A 46 -9.61 5.00 12.04
CA ARG A 46 -10.68 5.82 12.63
C ARG A 46 -12.05 5.49 12.02
N PRO A 47 -13.08 5.15 12.81
CA PRO A 47 -14.41 4.90 12.29
C PRO A 47 -15.12 6.21 11.90
N LYS A 48 -15.86 6.17 10.80
CA LYS A 48 -16.69 7.26 10.27
C LYS A 48 -18.17 6.83 10.32
N LEU A 49 -18.79 6.88 11.50
CA LEU A 49 -20.20 6.46 11.69
C LEU A 49 -21.04 7.55 12.37
N GLY A 50 -21.25 8.70 11.70
CA GLY A 50 -22.17 9.74 12.18
C GLY A 50 -22.00 10.16 13.65
N GLU A 51 -23.07 10.58 14.32
CA GLU A 51 -23.05 11.06 15.72
C GLU A 51 -22.94 9.96 16.79
N ARG A 52 -22.88 8.67 16.39
CA ARG A 52 -22.87 7.57 17.35
C ARG A 52 -21.47 7.00 17.46
N GLU A 53 -20.70 7.55 18.39
CA GLU A 53 -19.51 6.91 18.97
C GLU A 53 -19.95 5.66 19.75
N VAL A 54 -20.33 4.60 19.04
CA VAL A 54 -20.28 3.28 19.65
C VAL A 54 -18.80 2.93 19.66
N THR A 55 -18.25 2.67 20.83
CA THR A 55 -16.86 2.25 21.03
C THR A 55 -16.59 0.94 20.27
N PHE A 56 -16.27 1.06 18.98
CA PHE A 56 -15.83 -0.03 18.11
C PHE A 56 -14.33 -0.31 18.27
N CYS A 57 -13.73 0.03 19.41
CA CYS A 57 -12.28 -0.06 19.65
C CYS A 57 -11.72 -1.44 19.26
N HIS A 58 -12.44 -2.51 19.61
CA HIS A 58 -12.01 -3.87 19.28
C HIS A 58 -11.99 -4.16 17.77
N VAL A 59 -12.94 -3.59 17.01
CA VAL A 59 -13.01 -3.75 15.55
C VAL A 59 -11.91 -2.91 14.89
N THR A 60 -11.68 -1.68 15.35
CA THR A 60 -10.63 -0.82 14.80
C THR A 60 -9.24 -1.39 15.05
N GLU A 61 -8.97 -1.89 16.26
CA GLU A 61 -7.71 -2.58 16.60
C GLU A 61 -7.51 -3.85 15.76
N TRP A 62 -8.57 -4.64 15.58
CA TRP A 62 -8.51 -5.84 14.74
C TRP A 62 -8.17 -5.51 13.28
N ILE A 63 -8.77 -4.45 12.73
CA ILE A 63 -8.51 -4.00 11.36
C ILE A 63 -7.10 -3.42 11.23
N GLU A 64 -6.66 -2.63 12.20
CA GLU A 64 -5.30 -2.07 12.23
C GLU A 64 -4.26 -3.19 12.18
N LYS A 65 -4.40 -4.20 13.04
CA LYS A 65 -3.54 -5.38 13.03
C LYS A 65 -3.60 -6.12 11.69
N ARG A 66 -4.80 -6.30 11.14
CA ARG A 66 -4.96 -6.98 9.84
C ARG A 66 -4.26 -6.23 8.71
N LEU A 67 -4.34 -4.90 8.70
CA LEU A 67 -3.65 -4.06 7.72
C LEU A 67 -2.13 -4.11 7.89
N GLN A 68 -1.62 -4.13 9.13
CA GLN A 68 -0.19 -4.29 9.40
C GLN A 68 0.32 -5.66 8.92
N ASP A 69 -0.41 -6.73 9.21
CA ASP A 69 -0.06 -8.09 8.75
C ASP A 69 -0.07 -8.16 7.21
N GLU A 70 -1.08 -7.60 6.56
CA GLU A 70 -1.19 -7.58 5.10
C GLU A 70 -0.07 -6.74 4.46
N PHE A 71 0.26 -5.60 5.06
CA PHE A 71 1.36 -4.77 4.59
C PHE A 71 2.68 -5.55 4.61
N GLN A 72 2.96 -6.29 5.67
CA GLN A 72 4.14 -7.14 5.76
C GLN A 72 4.12 -8.25 4.71
N ASN A 73 2.97 -8.88 4.50
CA ASN A 73 2.84 -9.97 3.53
C ASN A 73 3.03 -9.50 2.09
N VAL A 74 2.70 -8.26 1.74
CA VAL A 74 2.77 -7.77 0.36
C VAL A 74 4.04 -6.97 0.08
N PHE A 75 4.45 -6.10 1.01
CA PHE A 75 5.49 -5.09 0.78
C PHE A 75 6.83 -5.40 1.48
N VAL A 76 7.02 -6.60 2.04
CA VAL A 76 8.29 -7.00 2.66
C VAL A 76 8.83 -8.24 1.96
N LEU A 77 10.16 -8.27 1.77
CA LEU A 77 10.84 -9.39 1.14
C LEU A 77 10.46 -10.73 1.82
N PRO A 78 10.28 -11.81 1.03
CA PRO A 78 10.61 -11.93 -0.39
C PRO A 78 9.56 -11.37 -1.36
N ASN A 79 8.41 -10.88 -0.86
CA ASN A 79 7.35 -10.35 -1.71
C ASN A 79 7.71 -8.93 -2.17
N MET A 80 7.50 -8.65 -3.45
CA MET A 80 7.77 -7.34 -4.05
C MET A 80 6.55 -6.87 -4.83
N ASP A 81 6.25 -5.58 -4.72
CA ASP A 81 5.22 -4.95 -5.53
C ASP A 81 5.81 -4.51 -6.87
N ASP A 82 4.99 -4.54 -7.92
CA ASP A 82 5.41 -4.38 -9.31
C ASP A 82 4.68 -3.20 -9.95
N ILE A 83 5.44 -2.13 -10.21
CA ILE A 83 4.90 -0.88 -10.75
C ILE A 83 5.43 -0.58 -12.13
N TYR A 84 4.57 0.02 -12.95
CA TYR A 84 4.93 0.57 -14.25
C TYR A 84 5.43 2.00 -14.10
N LEU A 85 6.63 2.27 -14.64
CA LEU A 85 7.19 3.60 -14.77
C LEU A 85 7.11 4.04 -16.24
N SER A 86 6.09 4.83 -16.55
CA SER A 86 5.86 5.35 -17.91
C SER A 86 6.99 6.22 -18.47
N LEU A 87 8.01 6.59 -17.68
CA LEU A 87 9.22 7.27 -18.19
C LEU A 87 10.21 6.30 -18.86
N MET A 88 10.08 4.99 -18.64
CA MET A 88 11.03 3.97 -19.09
C MET A 88 10.75 3.41 -20.50
N HIS A 89 9.84 4.03 -21.27
CA HIS A 89 9.66 3.69 -22.68
C HIS A 89 10.96 3.96 -23.44
N SER A 90 11.40 2.99 -24.24
CA SER A 90 12.48 3.24 -25.20
C SER A 90 12.05 4.40 -26.09
N GLY A 91 12.85 5.46 -26.21
CA GLY A 91 12.57 6.61 -27.09
C GLY A 91 12.50 6.30 -28.59
N MET A 92 12.18 5.06 -28.96
CA MET A 92 11.90 4.57 -30.31
C MET A 92 10.41 4.65 -30.67
N ASP A 93 9.54 5.13 -29.78
CA ASP A 93 8.19 5.55 -30.17
C ASP A 93 8.30 6.89 -30.90
N GLY A 94 8.58 6.81 -32.20
CA GLY A 94 8.46 7.95 -33.11
C GLY A 94 7.04 8.53 -33.03
N PRO A 95 6.86 9.83 -33.34
CA PRO A 95 5.55 10.47 -33.28
C PRO A 95 4.53 9.66 -34.12
N PRO A 96 3.26 9.58 -33.68
CA PRO A 96 2.22 8.93 -34.47
C PRO A 96 2.20 9.56 -35.85
N ALA A 97 2.28 8.72 -36.89
CA ALA A 97 2.22 9.17 -38.27
C ALA A 97 0.95 10.03 -38.46
N ALA A 98 1.16 11.25 -38.97
CA ALA A 98 0.12 12.24 -39.25
C ALA A 98 -0.87 11.76 -40.32
#